data_AF-A0A4Y6U8M1-F1
#
_entry.id   AF-A0A4Y6U8M1-F1
#
_cell.length_a   1.000
_cell.length_b   1.000
_cell.length_c   1.000
_cell.angle_alpha   90.00
_cell.angle_beta   90.00
_cell.angle_gamma   90.00
#
_symmetry.space_group_name_H-M   'P 1'
#
loop_
_entity.id
_entity.type
_entity.pdbx_description
1 polymer ?
#
loop_
_entity_poly.entity_id
_entity_poly.type
_entity_poly.pdbx_seq_one_letter_code
_entity_poly.pdbx_strand_id
1 'polypeptide(L)'
;MLPDILAGLSNYSGLAEIMLGCLSGWLGSAAKNRLERRRQEIDAGQLENQQFRLALLRERDLTDRTLGLTDEVDALWRRLAAREAVVGEYHTLIVQARRRIHDLEGQQGQPLTVFEALPAFPPLREMPLGSTERAPKGVTRSNPIRTEKPP
;
A
#
# COMPACT_ATOMS: atom_id res chain seq x y z
N MET A 1 24.61 -81.03 35.05
CA MET A 1 25.25 -80.21 34.01
C MET A 1 24.35 -79.89 32.80
N LEU A 2 23.32 -80.69 32.48
CA LEU A 2 22.29 -80.30 31.49
C LEU A 2 21.31 -79.17 31.93
N PRO A 3 20.94 -78.98 33.21
CA PRO A 3 20.00 -77.90 33.58
C PRO A 3 20.61 -76.49 33.52
N ASP A 4 21.94 -76.37 33.65
CA ASP A 4 22.63 -75.06 33.61
C ASP A 4 22.71 -74.48 32.19
N ILE A 5 22.75 -75.35 31.17
CA ILE A 5 22.78 -74.94 29.76
C ILE A 5 21.40 -74.43 29.32
N LEU A 6 20.31 -75.05 29.80
CA LEU A 6 18.94 -74.62 29.54
C LEU A 6 18.59 -73.30 30.26
N ALA A 7 19.08 -73.09 31.48
CA ALA A 7 18.92 -71.83 32.22
C ALA A 7 19.69 -70.67 31.57
N GLY A 8 20.85 -70.94 30.95
CA GLY A 8 21.58 -69.96 30.14
C GLY A 8 20.77 -69.53 28.91
N LEU A 9 20.15 -70.47 28.19
CA LEU A 9 19.35 -70.17 27.00
C LEU A 9 18.07 -69.36 27.28
N SER A 10 17.37 -69.62 28.40
CA SER A 10 16.19 -68.82 28.79
C SER A 10 16.53 -67.38 29.18
N ASN A 11 17.76 -67.12 29.63
CA ASN A 11 18.22 -65.75 29.92
C ASN A 11 18.55 -64.96 28.63
N TYR A 12 18.92 -65.65 27.54
CA TYR A 12 19.14 -65.01 26.24
C TYR A 12 17.83 -64.66 25.52
N SER A 13 16.74 -65.42 25.70
CA SER A 13 15.46 -65.13 25.07
C SER A 13 14.82 -63.83 25.60
N GLY A 14 14.90 -63.57 26.90
CA GLY A 14 14.38 -62.32 27.49
C GLY A 14 15.13 -61.06 27.01
N LEU A 15 16.45 -61.14 26.86
CA LEU A 15 17.25 -60.05 26.28
C LEU A 15 16.94 -59.84 24.80
N ALA A 16 16.73 -60.92 24.04
CA ALA A 16 16.35 -60.82 22.63
C ALA A 16 14.98 -60.15 22.44
N GLU A 17 14.00 -60.47 23.29
CA GLU A 17 12.68 -59.83 23.28
C GLU A 17 12.76 -58.34 23.60
N ILE A 18 13.56 -57.95 24.59
CA ILE A 18 13.77 -56.53 24.95
C ILE A 18 14.44 -55.79 23.79
N MET A 19 15.46 -56.36 23.16
CA MET A 19 16.15 -55.74 22.02
C MET A 19 15.23 -55.57 20.80
N LEU A 20 14.39 -56.57 20.51
CA LEU A 20 13.38 -56.49 19.45
C LEU A 20 12.29 -55.45 19.77
N GLY A 21 11.88 -55.34 21.03
CA GLY A 21 10.97 -54.29 21.50
C GLY A 21 11.55 -52.89 21.33
N CYS A 22 12.80 -52.68 21.72
CA CYS A 22 13.50 -51.41 21.54
C CYS A 22 13.69 -51.04 20.07
N LEU A 23 14.09 -51.99 19.22
CA LEU A 23 14.26 -51.77 17.78
C LEU A 23 12.94 -51.46 17.08
N SER A 24 11.86 -52.19 17.39
CA SER A 24 10.54 -51.91 16.83
C SER A 24 9.97 -50.57 17.31
N GLY A 25 10.19 -50.22 18.58
CA GLY A 25 9.85 -48.89 19.12
C GLY A 25 10.62 -47.76 18.46
N TRP A 26 11.92 -47.94 18.21
CA TRP A 26 12.75 -46.95 17.51
C TRP A 26 12.32 -46.76 16.05
N LEU A 27 12.06 -47.85 15.32
CA LEU A 27 11.55 -47.78 13.95
C LEU A 27 10.16 -47.14 13.89
N GLY A 28 9.27 -47.47 14.83
CA GLY A 28 7.95 -46.84 14.96
C GLY A 28 8.06 -45.33 15.23
N SER A 29 8.94 -44.92 16.15
CA SER A 29 9.20 -43.50 16.43
C SER A 29 9.81 -42.78 15.23
N ALA A 30 10.73 -43.41 14.50
CA ALA A 30 11.35 -42.83 13.31
C ALA A 30 10.32 -42.65 12.17
N ALA A 31 9.42 -43.62 12.00
CA ALA A 31 8.32 -43.53 11.03
C ALA A 31 7.34 -42.41 11.39
N LYS A 32 6.97 -42.30 12.68
CA LYS A 32 6.09 -41.23 13.18
C LYS A 32 6.68 -39.84 12.96
N ASN A 33 7.97 -39.65 13.28
CA ASN A 33 8.67 -38.37 13.08
C ASN A 33 8.69 -37.93 11.61
N ARG A 34 8.75 -38.88 10.65
CA ARG A 34 8.67 -38.56 9.21
C ARG A 34 7.26 -38.12 8.81
N LEU A 35 6.23 -38.79 9.30
CA LEU A 35 4.84 -38.42 9.01
C LEU A 35 4.46 -37.05 9.59
N GLU A 36 4.92 -36.75 10.81
CA GLU A 36 4.69 -35.44 11.42
C GLU A 36 5.37 -34.32 10.64
N ARG A 37 6.62 -34.52 10.16
CA ARG A 37 7.29 -33.55 9.27
C ARG A 37 6.52 -33.32 7.98
N ARG A 38 6.05 -34.39 7.32
CA ARG A 38 5.22 -34.28 6.10
C ARG A 38 3.94 -33.50 6.35
N ARG A 39 3.31 -33.73 7.50
CA ARG A 39 2.09 -33.01 7.87
C ARG A 39 2.38 -31.53 8.15
N GLN A 40 3.46 -31.22 8.86
CA GLN A 40 3.90 -29.84 9.09
C GLN A 40 4.23 -29.12 7.78
N GLU A 41 4.86 -29.79 6.81
CA GLU A 41 5.10 -29.23 5.48
C GLU A 41 3.79 -28.89 4.75
N ILE A 42 2.80 -29.79 4.80
CA ILE A 42 1.48 -29.58 4.17
C ILE A 42 0.73 -28.44 4.87
N ASP A 43 0.69 -28.44 6.20
CA ASP A 43 0.00 -27.42 6.99
C ASP A 43 0.67 -26.05 6.80
N ALA A 44 2.00 -25.99 6.75
CA ALA A 44 2.74 -24.76 6.43
C ALA A 44 2.41 -24.24 5.04
N GLY A 45 2.35 -25.12 4.02
CA GLY A 45 1.96 -24.74 2.66
C GLY A 45 0.50 -24.25 2.58
N GLN A 46 -0.41 -24.81 3.37
CA GLN A 46 -1.79 -24.32 3.45
C GLN A 46 -1.86 -22.92 4.09
N LEU A 47 -1.10 -22.69 5.17
CA LEU A 47 -1.02 -21.38 5.81
C LEU A 47 -0.44 -20.32 4.87
N GLU A 48 0.62 -20.66 4.15
CA GLU A 48 1.23 -19.77 3.16
C GLU A 48 0.24 -19.41 2.04
N ASN A 49 -0.48 -20.40 1.49
CA ASN A 49 -1.53 -20.15 0.49
C ASN A 49 -2.66 -19.26 1.02
N GLN A 50 -3.06 -19.43 2.29
CA GLN A 50 -4.07 -18.57 2.91
C GLN A 50 -3.55 -17.13 3.07
N GLN A 51 -2.30 -16.95 3.48
CA GLN A 51 -1.68 -15.64 3.59
C GLN A 51 -1.59 -14.94 2.23
N PHE A 52 -1.16 -15.65 1.18
CA PHE A 52 -1.16 -15.11 -0.17
C PHE A 52 -2.56 -14.72 -0.65
N ARG A 53 -3.57 -15.57 -0.40
CA ARG A 53 -4.95 -15.25 -0.74
C ARG A 53 -5.44 -13.98 -0.02
N LEU A 54 -5.13 -13.82 1.26
CA LEU A 54 -5.49 -12.63 2.02
C LEU A 54 -4.74 -11.38 1.52
N ALA A 55 -3.47 -11.52 1.14
CA ALA A 55 -2.69 -10.44 0.56
C ALA A 55 -3.30 -9.96 -0.76
N LEU A 56 -3.63 -10.88 -1.67
CA LEU A 56 -4.28 -10.57 -2.95
C LEU A 56 -5.65 -9.91 -2.77
N LEU A 57 -6.44 -10.37 -1.80
CA LEU A 57 -7.74 -9.75 -1.49
C LEU A 57 -7.56 -8.30 -0.98
N ARG A 58 -6.54 -8.04 -0.15
CA ARG A 58 -6.23 -6.68 0.32
C ARG A 58 -5.76 -5.80 -0.83
N GLU A 59 -4.88 -6.28 -1.69
CA GLU A 59 -4.41 -5.52 -2.85
C GLU A 59 -5.56 -5.16 -3.79
N ARG A 60 -6.48 -6.11 -4.02
CA ARG A 60 -7.68 -5.85 -4.80
C ARG A 60 -8.59 -4.81 -4.15
N ASP A 61 -8.89 -4.94 -2.86
CA ASP A 61 -9.74 -3.98 -2.13
C ASP A 61 -9.10 -2.57 -2.12
N LEU A 62 -7.78 -2.47 -1.96
CA LEU A 62 -7.08 -1.20 -2.08
C LEU A 62 -7.19 -0.62 -3.50
N THR A 63 -7.02 -1.46 -4.52
CA THR A 63 -7.13 -1.03 -5.92
C THR A 63 -8.55 -0.53 -6.22
N ASP A 64 -9.58 -1.27 -5.82
CA ASP A 64 -10.98 -0.91 -6.01
C ASP A 64 -11.31 0.43 -5.31
N ARG A 65 -10.78 0.67 -4.10
CA ARG A 65 -10.92 1.96 -3.40
C ARG A 65 -10.19 3.09 -4.11
N THR A 66 -8.97 2.86 -4.59
CA THR A 66 -8.23 3.91 -5.32
C THR A 66 -8.94 4.30 -6.60
N LEU A 67 -9.53 3.34 -7.32
CA LEU A 67 -10.34 3.59 -8.52
C LEU A 67 -11.61 4.39 -8.18
N GLY A 68 -12.30 4.02 -7.10
CA GLY A 68 -13.47 4.78 -6.63
C GLY A 68 -13.12 6.24 -6.30
N LEU A 69 -12.00 6.46 -5.60
CA LEU A 69 -11.54 7.82 -5.28
C LEU A 69 -11.14 8.62 -6.53
N THR A 70 -10.53 7.99 -7.54
CA THR A 70 -10.20 8.68 -8.79
C THR A 70 -11.46 9.11 -9.53
N ASP A 71 -12.48 8.26 -9.59
CA ASP A 71 -13.76 8.59 -10.23
C ASP A 71 -14.49 9.74 -9.51
N GLU A 72 -14.46 9.75 -8.17
CA GLU A 72 -15.02 10.83 -7.37
C GLU A 72 -14.31 12.16 -7.61
N VAL A 73 -12.97 12.15 -7.63
CA VAL A 73 -12.14 13.32 -7.91
C VAL A 73 -12.42 13.87 -9.31
N ASP A 74 -12.48 12.99 -10.32
CA ASP A 74 -12.81 13.38 -11.69
C ASP A 74 -14.20 14.01 -11.79
N ALA A 75 -15.19 13.44 -11.09
CA ALA A 75 -16.54 14.01 -11.04
C ALA A 75 -16.55 15.40 -10.39
N LEU A 76 -15.78 15.61 -9.32
CA LEU A 76 -15.65 16.92 -8.68
C LEU A 76 -14.98 17.94 -9.60
N TRP A 77 -13.91 17.55 -10.30
CA TRP A 77 -13.23 18.42 -11.26
C TRP A 77 -14.15 18.84 -12.40
N ARG A 78 -14.94 17.91 -12.96
CA ARG A 78 -15.92 18.24 -14.01
C ARG A 78 -16.97 19.22 -13.50
N ARG A 79 -17.47 19.04 -12.27
CA ARG A 79 -18.43 19.96 -11.66
C ARG A 79 -17.83 21.35 -11.42
N LEU A 80 -16.58 21.41 -10.97
CA LEU A 80 -15.86 22.68 -10.78
C LEU A 80 -15.69 23.39 -12.13
N ALA A 81 -15.19 22.69 -13.13
CA ALA A 81 -14.99 23.24 -14.48
C ALA A 81 -16.30 23.76 -15.09
N ALA A 82 -17.40 23.02 -14.94
CA ALA A 82 -18.72 23.45 -15.41
C ALA A 82 -19.18 24.74 -14.71
N ARG A 83 -18.96 24.87 -13.39
CA ARG A 83 -19.28 26.10 -12.65
C ARG A 83 -18.41 27.27 -13.08
N GLU A 84 -17.11 27.05 -13.24
CA GLU A 84 -16.17 28.07 -13.70
C GLU A 84 -16.51 28.57 -15.12
N ALA A 85 -16.93 27.68 -16.02
CA ALA A 85 -17.38 28.06 -17.36
C ALA A 85 -18.58 29.02 -17.31
N VAL A 86 -19.61 28.69 -16.52
CA VAL A 86 -20.81 29.53 -16.36
C VAL A 86 -20.45 30.89 -15.75
N VAL A 87 -19.61 30.92 -14.72
CA VAL A 87 -19.16 32.20 -14.11
C VAL A 87 -18.36 33.04 -15.09
N GLY A 88 -17.51 32.41 -15.91
CA GLY A 88 -16.76 33.10 -16.96
C GLY A 88 -17.67 33.72 -18.01
N GLU A 89 -18.71 33.00 -18.45
CA GLU A 89 -19.72 33.53 -19.38
C GLU A 89 -20.42 34.76 -18.79
N TYR A 90 -20.91 34.68 -17.55
CA TYR A 90 -21.52 35.84 -16.89
C TYR A 90 -20.56 37.03 -16.78
N HIS A 91 -19.29 36.79 -16.44
CA HIS A 91 -18.31 37.86 -16.35
C HIS A 91 -18.12 38.56 -17.70
N THR A 92 -17.98 37.80 -18.78
CA THR A 92 -17.86 38.37 -20.13
C THR A 92 -19.09 39.16 -20.56
N LEU A 93 -20.29 38.66 -20.26
CA LEU A 93 -21.55 39.36 -20.53
C LEU A 93 -21.66 40.68 -19.77
N ILE A 94 -21.25 40.72 -18.49
CA ILE A 94 -21.27 41.95 -17.70
C ILE A 94 -20.32 42.99 -18.28
N VAL A 95 -19.10 42.59 -18.65
CA VAL A 95 -18.12 43.50 -19.28
C VAL A 95 -18.65 44.05 -20.61
N GLN A 96 -19.27 43.20 -21.43
CA GLN A 96 -19.89 43.62 -22.69
C GLN A 96 -21.06 44.60 -22.46
N ALA A 97 -21.93 44.32 -21.49
CA ALA A 97 -23.06 45.18 -21.15
C ALA A 97 -22.59 46.57 -20.69
N ARG A 98 -21.58 46.62 -19.81
CA ARG A 98 -20.98 47.88 -19.34
C ARG A 98 -20.41 48.70 -20.50
N ARG A 99 -19.67 48.06 -21.41
CA ARG A 99 -19.15 48.70 -22.61
C ARG A 99 -20.27 49.26 -23.49
N ARG A 100 -21.35 48.49 -23.67
CA ARG A 100 -22.49 48.93 -24.49
C ARG A 100 -23.20 50.15 -23.92
N ILE A 101 -23.33 50.22 -22.59
CA ILE A 101 -23.89 51.40 -21.90
C ILE A 101 -23.00 52.62 -22.14
N HIS A 102 -21.68 52.49 -21.95
CA HIS A 102 -20.73 53.58 -22.22
C HIS A 102 -20.77 54.06 -23.68
N ASP A 103 -20.90 53.14 -24.64
CA ASP A 103 -21.05 53.50 -26.06
C ASP A 103 -22.32 54.34 -26.31
N LEU A 104 -23.44 53.99 -25.67
CA LEU A 104 -24.72 54.71 -25.80
C LEU A 104 -24.69 56.09 -25.10
N GLU A 105 -24.10 56.16 -23.90
CA GLU A 105 -23.93 57.42 -23.17
C GLU A 105 -23.05 58.39 -23.96
N GLY A 106 -21.95 57.89 -24.55
CA GLY A 106 -21.08 58.65 -25.42
C GLY A 106 -21.79 59.20 -26.66
N GLN A 107 -22.68 58.40 -27.28
CA GLN A 107 -23.50 58.85 -28.43
C GLN A 107 -24.49 59.95 -28.05
N GLN A 108 -25.02 59.92 -26.82
CA GLN A 108 -25.98 60.91 -26.33
C GLN A 108 -25.32 62.13 -25.66
N GLY A 109 -23.99 62.16 -25.57
CA GLY A 109 -23.25 63.22 -24.88
C GLY A 109 -23.51 63.26 -23.36
N GLN A 110 -23.94 62.14 -22.78
CA GLN A 110 -24.17 62.01 -21.35
C GLN A 110 -22.85 61.71 -20.61
N PRO A 111 -22.73 62.08 -19.32
CA PRO A 111 -21.58 61.66 -18.52
C PRO A 111 -21.55 60.13 -18.39
N LEU A 112 -20.35 59.53 -18.48
CA LEU A 112 -20.20 58.08 -18.37
C LEU A 112 -20.57 57.58 -16.97
N THR A 113 -21.39 56.54 -16.91
CA THR A 113 -21.74 55.87 -15.66
C THR A 113 -20.52 55.17 -15.06
N VAL A 114 -20.22 55.43 -13.79
CA VAL A 114 -19.17 54.74 -13.05
C VAL A 114 -19.73 53.45 -12.46
N PHE A 115 -19.27 52.31 -12.96
CA PHE A 115 -19.65 51.01 -12.43
C PHE A 115 -18.72 50.57 -11.29
N GLU A 116 -19.26 49.83 -10.33
CA GLU A 116 -18.47 49.15 -9.29
C GLU A 116 -17.45 48.20 -9.91
N ALA A 117 -16.23 48.14 -9.36
CA ALA A 117 -15.18 47.27 -9.84
C ALA A 117 -15.64 45.80 -9.80
N LEU A 118 -15.49 45.08 -10.91
CA LEU A 118 -15.81 43.65 -10.92
C LEU A 118 -14.76 42.88 -10.10
N PRO A 119 -15.17 41.79 -9.43
CA PRO A 119 -14.22 40.87 -8.85
C PRO A 119 -13.32 40.31 -9.96
N ALA A 120 -12.03 40.13 -9.65
CA ALA A 120 -11.07 39.57 -10.58
C ALA A 120 -11.49 38.14 -10.96
N PHE A 121 -11.62 37.87 -12.27
CA PHE A 121 -11.89 36.54 -12.80
C PHE A 121 -10.89 36.21 -13.92
N PRO A 122 -10.29 35.01 -13.93
CA PRO A 122 -10.38 33.95 -12.92
C PRO A 122 -9.80 34.39 -11.56
N PRO A 123 -10.24 33.78 -10.43
CA PRO A 123 -9.65 34.09 -9.13
C PRO A 123 -8.15 33.83 -9.18
N LEU A 124 -7.36 34.72 -8.60
CA LEU A 124 -5.92 34.52 -8.46
C LEU A 124 -5.72 33.23 -7.66
N ARG A 125 -5.27 32.16 -8.32
CA ARG A 125 -4.89 30.94 -7.63
C ARG A 125 -3.73 31.32 -6.72
N GLU A 126 -3.95 31.31 -5.41
CA GLU A 126 -2.86 31.22 -4.45
C GLU A 126 -2.08 29.96 -4.83
N MET A 127 -0.95 30.13 -5.53
CA MET A 127 -0.02 29.04 -5.75
C MET A 127 0.28 28.48 -4.36
N PRO A 128 0.06 27.18 -4.08
CA PRO A 128 0.53 26.62 -2.84
C PRO A 128 2.03 26.89 -2.79
N LEU A 129 2.50 27.51 -1.71
CA LEU A 129 3.91 27.62 -1.36
C LEU A 129 4.53 26.21 -1.34
N GLY A 130 4.97 25.75 -2.51
CA GLY A 130 5.74 24.53 -2.73
C GLY A 130 7.02 24.81 -3.51
N SER A 131 7.20 26.04 -3.98
CA SER A 131 8.47 26.55 -4.49
C SER A 131 9.18 27.40 -3.44
N THR A 132 9.29 26.90 -2.21
CA THR A 132 10.51 27.20 -1.45
C THR A 132 11.63 26.49 -2.20
N GLU A 133 12.23 27.20 -3.14
CA GLU A 133 13.68 27.34 -3.17
C GLU A 133 14.41 26.13 -2.56
N ARG A 134 14.68 25.11 -3.39
CA ARG A 134 15.77 24.18 -3.09
C ARG A 134 17.05 25.00 -3.10
N ALA A 135 17.34 25.69 -1.99
CA ALA A 135 18.69 26.03 -1.63
C ALA A 135 19.47 24.70 -1.61
N PRO A 136 20.60 24.57 -2.33
CA PRO A 136 21.44 23.39 -2.21
C PRO A 136 22.03 23.40 -0.80
N LYS A 137 21.35 22.76 0.16
CA LYS A 137 22.00 22.35 1.41
C LYS A 137 23.01 21.29 1.01
N GLY A 138 24.25 21.72 0.85
CA GLY A 138 25.42 20.85 0.88
C GLY A 138 25.38 20.04 2.16
N VAL A 139 24.88 18.81 2.06
CA VAL A 139 25.08 17.79 3.08
C VAL A 139 26.44 17.20 2.77
N THR A 140 27.47 17.81 3.37
CA THR A 140 28.77 17.19 3.56
C THR A 140 28.56 15.95 4.42
N ARG A 141 28.30 14.81 3.79
CA ARG A 141 28.44 13.51 4.46
C ARG A 141 29.94 13.27 4.65
N SER A 142 30.50 13.75 5.75
CA SER A 142 31.74 13.18 6.28
C SER A 142 31.40 11.78 6.79
N ASN A 143 31.75 10.76 6.01
CA ASN A 143 31.82 9.38 6.48
C ASN A 143 33.08 9.24 7.35
N PRO A 144 33.00 8.91 8.65
CA PRO A 144 34.14 8.32 9.32
C PRO A 144 34.25 6.86 8.88
N ILE A 145 35.35 6.56 8.18
CA ILE A 145 35.82 5.21 7.86
C ILE A 145 35.93 4.43 9.19
N ARG A 146 35.07 3.44 9.38
CA ARG A 146 35.20 2.47 10.47
C ARG A 146 36.24 1.44 10.05
N THR A 147 37.42 1.52 10.63
CA THR A 147 38.47 0.52 10.51
C THR A 147 38.09 -0.70 11.35
N GLU A 148 37.59 -1.75 10.71
CA GLU A 148 37.55 -3.07 11.35
C GLU A 148 38.90 -3.77 11.11
N LYS A 149 39.57 -4.06 12.24
CA LYS A 149 40.83 -4.78 12.33
C LYS A 149 40.53 -6.28 12.23
N PRO A 150 41.21 -7.06 11.37
CA PRO A 150 40.98 -8.50 11.29
C PRO A 150 41.74 -9.26 12.39
N PRO A 151 41.19 -10.38 12.89
CA PRO A 151 41.96 -11.47 13.50
C PRO A 151 42.58 -12.39 12.44
#